data_AF-A0A6J4XG75-F1
#
_entry.id   AF-A0A6J4XG75-F1
#
_cell.length_a   1.000
_cell.length_b   1.000
_cell.length_c   1.000
_cell.angle_alpha   90.00
_cell.angle_beta   90.00
_cell.angle_gamma   90.00
#
_symmetry.space_group_name_H-M   'P 1'
#
loop_
_entity.id
_entity.type
_entity.pdbx_description
1 polymer ?
#
loop_
_entity_poly.entity_id
_entity_poly.type
_entity_poly.pdbx_seq_one_letter_code
_entity_poly.pdbx_strand_id
1 'polypeptide(L)'
;MAKSILYHLFGFGKIPKRYRSDIEKEGVIFQDEGLAIVLRYRNFRAPNAYYGRKISLIVGSVVLTKNRFACYRGNIIPPVFEVPVEHKAFKAFDFSIDDKARLRVVIDAPAFQEGWKGTIDCRIPSENARKFLRFLTIAKP
;
A
#
# COMPACT_ATOMS: atom_id res chain seq x y z
N MET A 1 -18.99 -6.29 1.28
CA MET A 1 -19.62 -4.94 1.22
C MET A 1 -20.05 -4.62 -0.21
N ALA A 2 -21.17 -3.94 -0.41
CA ALA A 2 -21.64 -3.56 -1.76
C ALA A 2 -20.61 -2.65 -2.43
N LYS A 3 -19.93 -3.17 -3.47
CA LYS A 3 -18.98 -2.41 -4.28
C LYS A 3 -19.77 -1.27 -4.91
N SER A 4 -19.49 -0.03 -4.46
CA SER A 4 -20.15 1.18 -4.93
C SER A 4 -20.19 1.22 -6.45
N ILE A 5 -21.32 1.60 -7.04
CA ILE A 5 -21.53 1.70 -8.51
C ILE A 5 -20.45 2.57 -9.18
N LEU A 6 -19.84 3.50 -8.44
CA LEU A 6 -18.66 4.29 -8.88
C LEU A 6 -17.43 3.42 -9.24
N TYR A 7 -17.25 2.28 -8.59
CA TYR A 7 -16.19 1.30 -8.84
C TYR A 7 -16.31 0.68 -10.24
N HIS A 8 -17.53 0.39 -10.68
CA HIS A 8 -17.77 -0.20 -11.99
C HIS A 8 -17.65 0.82 -13.13
N LEU A 9 -18.17 2.04 -12.96
CA LEU A 9 -18.17 3.03 -14.05
C LEU A 9 -16.86 3.83 -14.20
N PHE A 10 -16.07 4.04 -13.14
CA PHE A 10 -14.92 4.96 -13.23
C PHE A 10 -13.55 4.34 -12.93
N GLY A 11 -13.48 3.07 -12.51
CA GLY A 11 -12.21 2.40 -12.24
C GLY A 11 -11.36 3.04 -11.12
N PHE A 12 -11.98 3.88 -10.28
CA PHE A 12 -11.32 4.44 -9.10
C PHE A 12 -10.94 3.32 -8.14
N GLY A 13 -9.66 3.25 -7.80
CA GLY A 13 -9.10 2.22 -6.93
C GLY A 13 -8.71 0.91 -7.60
N LYS A 14 -8.77 0.82 -8.94
CA LYS A 14 -8.18 -0.31 -9.68
C LYS A 14 -6.67 -0.18 -9.79
N ILE A 15 -5.98 -1.30 -9.99
CA ILE A 15 -4.57 -1.30 -10.36
C ILE A 15 -4.42 -0.52 -11.69
N PRO A 16 -3.48 0.45 -11.77
CA PRO A 16 -3.30 1.24 -12.98
C PRO A 16 -2.95 0.36 -14.17
N LYS A 17 -3.52 0.65 -15.36
CA LYS A 17 -3.31 -0.17 -16.57
C LYS A 17 -1.83 -0.35 -16.92
N ARG A 18 -1.01 0.67 -16.65
CA ARG A 18 0.44 0.64 -16.90
C ARG A 18 1.18 -0.41 -16.08
N TYR A 19 0.72 -0.75 -14.87
CA TYR A 19 1.35 -1.75 -14.02
C TYR A 19 0.73 -3.15 -14.17
N ARG A 20 -0.45 -3.23 -14.79
CA ARG A 20 -1.24 -4.47 -14.82
C ARG A 20 -0.53 -5.62 -15.51
N SER A 21 0.06 -5.38 -16.69
CA SER A 21 0.76 -6.44 -17.44
C SER A 21 1.96 -6.98 -16.66
N ASP A 22 2.70 -6.11 -15.98
CA ASP A 22 3.86 -6.52 -15.20
C ASP A 22 3.44 -7.29 -13.95
N ILE A 23 2.42 -6.81 -13.23
CA ILE A 23 1.86 -7.48 -12.05
C ILE A 23 1.33 -8.88 -12.41
N GLU A 24 0.64 -9.02 -13.54
CA GLU A 24 0.13 -10.30 -14.02
C GLU A 24 1.28 -11.26 -14.37
N LYS A 25 2.36 -10.77 -15.01
CA LYS A 25 3.55 -11.58 -15.33
C LYS A 25 4.32 -12.04 -14.10
N GLU A 26 4.36 -11.23 -13.04
CA GLU A 26 5.05 -11.58 -11.79
C GLU A 26 4.35 -12.68 -10.98
N GLY A 27 3.08 -12.95 -11.29
CA GLY A 27 2.26 -13.87 -10.53
C GLY A 27 1.73 -13.21 -9.25
N VAL A 28 0.46 -12.83 -9.30
CA VAL A 28 -0.24 -12.24 -8.16
C VAL A 28 -0.46 -13.30 -7.08
N ILE A 29 0.08 -13.06 -5.88
CA ILE A 29 -0.20 -13.85 -4.69
C ILE A 29 -1.50 -13.36 -4.05
N PHE A 30 -1.61 -12.03 -3.93
CA PHE A 30 -2.79 -11.39 -3.40
C PHE A 30 -3.03 -10.03 -4.05
N GLN A 31 -4.29 -9.71 -4.35
CA GLN A 31 -4.69 -8.37 -4.78
C GLN A 31 -6.04 -8.00 -4.19
N ASP A 32 -6.23 -6.71 -3.91
CA ASP A 32 -7.51 -6.15 -3.52
C ASP A 32 -7.63 -4.71 -4.03
N GLU A 33 -8.79 -4.38 -4.61
CA GLU A 33 -9.03 -3.15 -5.36
C GLU A 33 -10.26 -2.40 -4.81
N GLY A 34 -10.28 -1.07 -5.00
CA GLY A 34 -11.40 -0.24 -4.55
C GLY A 34 -11.40 0.03 -3.05
N LEU A 35 -10.23 0.02 -2.42
CA LEU A 35 -10.06 0.17 -0.98
C LEU A 35 -9.94 1.64 -0.57
N ALA A 36 -10.67 2.03 0.47
CA ALA A 36 -10.55 3.34 1.10
C ALA A 36 -9.39 3.33 2.12
N ILE A 37 -8.17 3.53 1.62
CA ILE A 37 -6.94 3.43 2.40
C ILE A 37 -6.69 4.74 3.15
N VAL A 38 -6.42 4.63 4.46
CA VAL A 38 -6.11 5.77 5.32
C VAL A 38 -4.60 5.87 5.45
N LEU A 39 -4.03 7.01 5.03
CA LEU A 39 -2.63 7.34 5.21
C LEU A 39 -2.48 8.34 6.35
N ARG A 40 -1.61 8.04 7.30
CA ARG A 40 -1.26 8.91 8.42
C ARG A 40 0.22 9.19 8.36
N TYR A 41 0.56 10.45 8.14
CA TYR A 41 1.92 10.93 8.14
C TYR A 41 2.24 11.50 9.52
N ARG A 42 3.39 11.10 10.08
CA ARG A 42 3.91 11.61 11.34
C ARG A 42 5.35 12.08 11.15
N ASN A 43 5.57 13.37 11.36
CA ASN A 43 6.86 14.05 11.17
C ASN A 43 7.51 13.72 9.82
N PHE A 44 6.69 13.55 8.79
CA PHE A 44 7.15 13.12 7.47
C PHE A 44 7.83 14.27 6.74
N ARG A 45 9.02 14.03 6.20
CA ARG A 45 9.77 14.99 5.39
C ARG A 45 10.36 14.29 4.17
N ALA A 46 10.06 14.83 3.00
CA ALA A 46 10.67 14.52 1.72
C ALA A 46 11.20 15.83 1.10
N PRO A 47 12.06 15.79 0.06
CA PRO A 47 12.69 16.98 -0.50
C PRO A 47 11.72 18.14 -0.81
N ASN A 48 10.52 17.83 -1.30
CA ASN A 48 9.50 18.81 -1.67
C ASN A 48 8.22 18.75 -0.81
N ALA A 49 8.24 18.05 0.33
CA ALA A 49 7.06 17.89 1.16
C ALA A 49 7.39 17.76 2.65
N TYR A 50 6.64 18.48 3.49
CA TYR A 50 6.70 18.35 4.95
C TYR A 50 5.30 18.20 5.52
N TYR A 51 5.08 17.15 6.32
CA TYR A 51 3.83 16.88 7.01
C TYR A 51 4.12 16.50 8.47
N GLY A 52 3.91 17.44 9.40
CA GLY A 52 4.05 17.18 10.84
C GLY A 52 3.05 16.14 11.34
N ARG A 53 1.75 16.39 11.13
CA ARG A 53 0.67 15.41 11.31
C ARG A 53 -0.34 15.62 10.20
N LYS A 54 -0.49 14.65 9.30
CA LYS A 54 -1.48 14.71 8.21
C LYS A 54 -2.18 13.38 8.08
N ILE A 55 -3.50 13.43 7.93
CA ILE A 55 -4.31 12.27 7.59
C ILE A 55 -4.82 12.49 6.17
N SER A 56 -4.77 11.46 5.33
CA SER A 56 -5.28 11.50 3.98
C SER A 56 -6.03 10.22 3.69
N LEU A 57 -7.24 10.36 3.15
CA LEU A 57 -8.03 9.24 2.65
C LEU A 57 -7.81 9.14 1.16
N ILE A 58 -7.43 7.96 0.69
CA ILE A 58 -7.26 7.67 -0.73
C ILE A 58 -8.09 6.46 -1.11
N VAL A 59 -8.51 6.39 -2.37
CA VAL A 59 -9.12 5.18 -2.93
C VAL A 59 -8.09 4.52 -3.84
N GLY A 60 -7.79 3.26 -3.56
CA GLY A 60 -6.63 2.60 -4.13
C GLY A 60 -6.77 1.08 -4.20
N SER A 61 -5.68 0.46 -4.60
CA SER A 61 -5.52 -1.00 -4.59
C SER A 61 -4.23 -1.38 -3.88
N VAL A 62 -4.21 -2.58 -3.34
CA VAL A 62 -3.02 -3.20 -2.77
C VAL A 62 -2.76 -4.51 -3.51
N VAL A 63 -1.49 -4.76 -3.83
CA VAL A 63 -1.07 -5.98 -4.50
C VAL A 63 0.21 -6.51 -3.88
N LEU A 64 0.25 -7.82 -3.72
CA LEU A 64 1.42 -8.61 -3.39
C LEU A 64 1.62 -9.60 -4.53
N THR A 65 2.73 -9.46 -5.24
CA THR A 65 3.20 -10.45 -6.22
C THR A 65 4.33 -11.26 -5.60
N LYS A 66 4.88 -12.21 -6.35
CA LYS A 66 6.10 -12.93 -5.93
C LYS A 66 7.29 -11.99 -5.76
N ASN A 67 7.32 -10.89 -6.49
CA ASN A 67 8.50 -10.04 -6.60
C ASN A 67 8.33 -8.68 -5.94
N ARG A 68 7.10 -8.15 -5.83
CA ARG A 68 6.86 -6.81 -5.28
C ARG A 68 5.62 -6.74 -4.38
N PHE A 69 5.66 -5.78 -3.46
CA PHE A 69 4.52 -5.33 -2.68
C PHE A 69 4.24 -3.86 -2.99
N ALA A 70 3.02 -3.56 -3.42
CA ALA A 70 2.65 -2.23 -3.87
C ALA A 70 1.26 -1.81 -3.39
N CYS A 71 1.11 -0.50 -3.16
CA CYS A 71 -0.14 0.15 -2.83
C CYS A 71 -0.35 1.32 -3.79
N TYR A 72 -1.30 1.17 -4.72
CA TYR A 72 -1.61 2.16 -5.74
C TYR A 72 -2.72 3.11 -5.28
N ARG A 73 -2.68 4.35 -5.79
CA ARG A 73 -3.72 5.36 -5.58
C ARG A 73 -4.13 5.97 -6.91
N GLY A 74 -5.19 5.43 -7.51
CA GLY A 74 -5.65 5.87 -8.84
C GLY A 74 -4.65 5.61 -9.96
N ASN A 75 -5.02 5.98 -11.19
CA ASN A 75 -4.34 5.53 -12.41
C ASN A 75 -3.14 6.41 -12.82
N ILE A 76 -3.17 7.70 -12.50
CA ILE A 76 -2.19 8.70 -12.95
C ILE A 76 -1.15 9.02 -11.86
N ILE A 77 -1.57 8.93 -10.59
CA ILE A 77 -0.76 9.33 -9.44
C ILE A 77 0.23 8.19 -9.11
N PRO A 78 1.47 8.51 -8.72
CA PRO A 78 2.41 7.50 -8.25
C PRO A 78 1.84 6.71 -7.05
N PRO A 79 2.25 5.43 -6.90
CA PRO A 79 1.85 4.62 -5.76
C PRO A 79 2.18 5.28 -4.43
N VAL A 80 1.51 4.85 -3.37
CA VAL A 80 1.88 5.21 -2.00
C VAL A 80 3.24 4.63 -1.68
N PHE A 81 3.41 3.35 -2.02
CA PHE A 81 4.68 2.64 -1.96
C PHE A 81 4.64 1.53 -3.02
N GLU A 82 5.81 1.22 -3.54
CA GLU A 82 6.07 0.06 -4.39
C GLU A 82 7.49 -0.38 -4.06
N VAL A 83 7.62 -1.60 -3.53
CA VAL A 83 8.91 -2.16 -3.12
C VAL A 83 9.04 -3.59 -3.62
N PRO A 84 10.22 -3.99 -4.13
CA PRO A 84 10.54 -5.40 -4.29
C PRO A 84 10.52 -6.10 -2.93
N VAL A 85 10.03 -7.34 -2.88
CA VAL A 85 9.96 -8.15 -1.65
C VAL A 85 11.36 -8.42 -1.08
N GLU A 86 12.37 -8.52 -1.94
CA GLU A 86 13.78 -8.70 -1.55
C GLU A 86 14.44 -7.42 -1.05
N HIS A 87 13.83 -6.25 -1.27
CA HIS A 87 14.44 -4.96 -0.96
C HIS A 87 14.49 -4.71 0.57
N LYS A 88 15.56 -4.08 1.05
CA LYS A 88 15.74 -3.73 2.47
C LYS A 88 14.57 -2.94 3.07
N ALA A 89 13.94 -2.08 2.27
CA ALA A 89 12.77 -1.31 2.69
C ALA A 89 11.59 -2.20 3.06
N PHE A 90 11.32 -3.26 2.27
CA PHE A 90 10.23 -4.20 2.57
C PHE A 90 10.46 -4.89 3.92
N LYS A 91 11.71 -5.24 4.23
CA LYS A 91 12.08 -5.79 5.54
C LYS A 91 11.88 -4.81 6.69
N ALA A 92 12.00 -3.50 6.43
CA ALA A 92 11.77 -2.47 7.43
C ALA A 92 10.28 -2.16 7.66
N PHE A 93 9.37 -2.63 6.79
CA PHE A 93 7.94 -2.41 6.98
C PHE A 93 7.43 -3.24 8.15
N ASP A 94 6.67 -2.60 9.03
CA ASP A 94 5.93 -3.26 10.10
C ASP A 94 4.50 -3.54 9.64
N PHE A 95 4.16 -4.83 9.60
CA PHE A 95 2.87 -5.34 9.16
C PHE A 95 2.10 -5.85 10.37
N SER A 96 0.89 -5.34 10.58
CA SER A 96 0.01 -5.77 11.68
C SER A 96 -1.46 -5.68 11.28
N ILE A 97 -2.34 -6.21 12.13
CA ILE A 97 -3.78 -5.94 12.05
C ILE A 97 -4.11 -4.88 13.08
N ASP A 98 -4.85 -3.84 12.70
CA ASP A 98 -5.30 -2.82 13.63
C ASP A 98 -6.57 -3.23 14.42
N ASP A 99 -6.98 -2.35 15.34
CA ASP A 99 -8.17 -2.48 16.17
C ASP A 99 -9.48 -2.68 15.39
N LYS A 100 -9.49 -2.30 14.11
CA LYS A 100 -10.64 -2.41 13.21
C LYS A 100 -10.50 -3.54 12.19
N ALA A 101 -9.64 -4.51 12.47
CA ALA A 101 -9.34 -5.64 11.59
C ALA A 101 -8.78 -5.24 10.20
N ARG A 102 -8.14 -4.07 10.09
CA ARG A 102 -7.52 -3.60 8.84
C ARG A 102 -6.05 -3.97 8.80
N LEU A 103 -5.51 -4.17 7.60
CA LEU A 103 -4.08 -4.36 7.43
C LEU A 103 -3.39 -3.01 7.68
N ARG A 104 -2.52 -2.97 8.67
CA ARG A 104 -1.69 -1.83 9.00
C ARG A 104 -0.28 -2.06 8.47
N VAL A 105 0.21 -1.12 7.69
CA VAL A 105 1.57 -1.08 7.17
C VAL A 105 2.23 0.19 7.68
N VAL A 106 3.21 0.06 8.56
CA VAL A 106 3.99 1.19 9.07
C VAL A 106 5.32 1.20 8.35
N ILE A 107 5.61 2.34 7.71
CA ILE A 107 6.82 2.55 6.92
C ILE A 107 7.63 3.63 7.60
N ASP A 108 8.85 3.29 8.00
CA ASP A 108 9.85 4.27 8.37
C ASP A 108 10.44 4.88 7.08
N ALA A 109 10.18 6.16 6.85
CA ALA A 109 10.53 6.83 5.60
C ALA A 109 12.04 6.79 5.27
N PRO A 110 12.99 6.93 6.23
CA PRO A 110 14.41 6.76 5.97
C PRO A 110 14.78 5.36 5.47
N ALA A 111 14.05 4.32 5.89
CA ALA A 111 14.29 2.95 5.43
C ALA A 111 13.76 2.71 4.01
N PHE A 112 12.79 3.51 3.58
CA PHE A 112 12.23 3.47 2.24
C PHE A 112 13.07 4.26 1.23
N GLN A 113 13.47 5.49 1.58
CA GLN A 113 14.24 6.36 0.70
C GLN A 113 15.23 7.22 1.51
N GLU A 114 16.48 7.26 1.06
CA GLU A 114 17.50 8.07 1.71
C GLU A 114 17.14 9.56 1.68
N GLY A 115 17.40 10.26 2.80
CA GLY A 115 17.06 11.67 2.98
C GLY A 115 15.60 11.93 3.38
N TRP A 116 14.72 10.92 3.35
CA TRP A 116 13.36 11.05 3.89
C TRP A 116 13.38 10.87 5.40
N LYS A 117 12.41 11.48 6.10
CA LYS A 117 12.26 11.38 7.56
C LYS A 117 10.81 11.13 7.96
N GLY A 118 10.62 10.60 9.16
CA GLY A 118 9.31 10.36 9.76
C GLY A 118 8.66 9.05 9.32
N THR A 119 7.38 8.91 9.61
CA THR A 119 6.67 7.63 9.48
C THR A 119 5.40 7.81 8.66
N ILE A 120 5.10 6.80 7.84
CA ILE A 120 3.83 6.66 7.11
C ILE A 120 3.12 5.43 7.68
N ASP A 121 1.96 5.64 8.30
CA ASP A 121 1.06 4.57 8.79
C ASP A 121 -0.11 4.45 7.79
N CYS A 122 -0.10 3.35 7.05
CA CYS A 122 -1.10 3.01 6.04
C CYS A 122 -2.07 1.98 6.62
N ARG A 123 -3.37 2.28 6.57
CA ARG A 123 -4.43 1.38 7.04
C ARG A 123 -5.35 1.00 5.90
N ILE A 124 -5.34 -0.28 5.58
CA ILE A 124 -5.96 -0.85 4.40
C ILE A 124 -7.15 -1.72 4.84
N PRO A 125 -8.40 -1.28 4.63
CA PRO A 125 -9.59 -2.01 5.04
C PRO A 125 -9.94 -3.13 4.05
N SER A 126 -9.08 -4.14 3.97
CA SER A 126 -9.34 -5.35 3.17
C SER A 126 -10.15 -6.37 3.98
N GLU A 127 -11.18 -6.96 3.36
CA GLU A 127 -11.91 -8.11 3.96
C GLU A 127 -10.99 -9.32 4.19
N ASN A 128 -9.84 -9.36 3.50
CA ASN A 128 -8.83 -10.41 3.62
C ASN A 128 -7.55 -9.94 4.35
N ALA A 129 -7.62 -8.87 5.15
CA ALA A 129 -6.45 -8.29 5.82
C ALA A 129 -5.58 -9.32 6.56
N ARG A 130 -6.20 -10.28 7.26
CA ARG A 130 -5.48 -11.36 7.96
C ARG A 130 -4.73 -12.30 7.02
N LYS A 131 -5.32 -12.66 5.87
CA LYS A 131 -4.65 -13.47 4.84
C LYS A 131 -3.48 -12.69 4.25
N PHE A 132 -3.68 -11.41 3.97
CA PHE A 132 -2.62 -10.49 3.53
C PHE A 132 -1.44 -10.49 4.50
N LEU A 133 -1.70 -10.28 5.80
CA LEU A 133 -0.65 -10.27 6.82
C LEU A 133 0.12 -11.59 6.84
N ARG A 134 -0.57 -12.73 6.76
CA ARG A 134 0.08 -14.05 6.73
C ARG A 134 1.04 -14.16 5.55
N PHE A 135 0.61 -13.79 4.34
CA PHE A 135 1.48 -13.84 3.16
C PHE A 135 2.64 -12.85 3.24
N LEU A 136 2.40 -11.64 3.74
CA LEU A 136 3.45 -10.63 3.94
C LEU A 136 4.50 -11.10 4.95
N THR A 137 4.08 -11.81 6.00
CA THR A 137 4.98 -12.37 7.00
C THR A 137 5.81 -13.51 6.42
N ILE A 138 5.22 -14.38 5.60
CA ILE A 138 5.94 -15.46 4.89
C ILE A 138 6.91 -14.89 3.86
N ALA A 139 6.51 -13.82 3.17
CA ALA A 139 7.31 -13.17 2.14
C ALA A 139 8.46 -12.33 2.71
N LYS A 140 8.57 -12.16 4.03
CA LYS A 140 9.63 -11.40 4.68
C LYS A 140 10.75 -12.38 5.10
N PRO A 141 11.89 -12.43 4.37
CA PRO A 141 12.97 -13.37 4.67
C PRO A 141 13.89 -12.85 5.78
#